data_AF-A0A9E3MLF8-F1
#
_entry.id   AF-A0A9E3MLF8-F1
#
_cell.length_a   1.000
_cell.length_b   1.000
_cell.length_c   1.000
_cell.angle_alpha   90.00
_cell.angle_beta   90.00
_cell.angle_gamma   90.00
#
_symmetry.space_group_name_H-M   'P 1'
#
loop_
_entity.id
_entity.type
_entity.pdbx_description
1 polymer ?
#
loop_
_entity_poly.entity_id
_entity_poly.type
_entity_poly.pdbx_seq_one_letter_code
_entity_poly.pdbx_strand_id
1 'polypeptide(L)' 'MRRLSVILAAAAVLGACSTMSGVGSGHNGGIATYDDLKAATATCAAKGGQLRLQRNGDPQYLEDYACEKK' A
#
# COMPACT_ATOMS: atom_id res chain seq x y z
N MET A 1 -15.41 34.91 -22.57
CA MET A 1 -15.12 34.25 -21.28
C MET A 1 -15.68 32.82 -21.24
N ARG A 2 -15.34 31.95 -22.20
CA ARG A 2 -15.94 30.59 -22.31
C ARG A 2 -14.94 29.52 -22.75
N ARG A 3 -13.64 29.85 -22.74
CA ARG A 3 -12.54 28.98 -23.21
C ARG A 3 -11.44 28.74 -22.16
N LEU A 4 -11.68 29.13 -20.91
CA LEU A 4 -10.71 28.95 -19.81
C LEU A 4 -10.97 27.69 -18.97
N SER A 5 -12.09 26.99 -19.20
CA SER A 5 -12.51 25.86 -18.36
C SER A 5 -11.95 24.50 -18.79
N VAL A 6 -11.13 24.43 -19.84
CA VAL A 6 -10.69 23.14 -20.42
C VAL A 6 -9.35 22.64 -19.84
N ILE A 7 -8.58 23.48 -19.15
CA ILE A 7 -7.20 23.12 -18.73
C ILE A 7 -7.14 22.42 -17.36
N LEU A 8 -8.20 22.44 -16.56
CA LEU A 8 -8.15 21.98 -15.16
C LEU A 8 -8.58 20.52 -14.91
N ALA A 9 -8.65 19.68 -15.95
CA ALA A 9 -9.15 18.30 -15.83
C ALA A 9 -8.09 17.20 -16.06
N ALA A 10 -6.81 17.54 -16.26
CA ALA A 10 -5.78 16.57 -16.67
C ALA A 10 -4.81 16.11 -15.56
N ALA A 11 -4.90 16.63 -14.32
CA ALA A 11 -3.88 16.39 -13.29
C ALA A 11 -4.21 15.31 -12.24
N ALA A 12 -5.34 14.61 -12.34
CA ALA A 12 -5.84 13.78 -11.23
C ALA A 12 -5.61 12.26 -11.35
N VAL A 13 -4.83 11.76 -12.32
CA VAL A 13 -4.76 10.31 -12.60
C VAL A 13 -3.58 9.59 -11.92
N LEU A 14 -2.61 10.28 -11.31
CA LEU A 14 -1.43 9.62 -10.72
C LEU A 14 -1.55 9.27 -9.21
N GLY A 15 -2.70 9.51 -8.57
CA GLY A 15 -2.85 9.35 -7.11
C GLY A 15 -3.48 8.05 -6.60
N ALA A 16 -4.01 7.19 -7.47
CA ALA A 16 -4.92 6.11 -7.05
C ALA A 16 -4.29 4.72 -6.89
N CYS A 17 -2.99 4.60 -6.61
CA CYS A 17 -2.38 3.31 -6.21
C CYS A 17 -2.27 3.19 -4.67
N SER A 18 -3.33 3.63 -3.98
CA SER A 18 -3.46 3.63 -2.52
C SER A 18 -4.87 3.20 -2.09
N THR A 19 -5.43 2.15 -2.70
CA THR A 19 -6.65 1.53 -2.18
C THR A 19 -6.56 0.01 -2.30
N MET A 20 -5.91 -0.59 -1.30
CA MET A 20 -6.35 -1.88 -0.82
C MET A 20 -6.11 -1.93 0.69
N SER A 21 -6.79 -1.04 1.42
CA SER A 21 -7.12 -1.32 2.82
C SER A 21 -8.21 -2.38 2.79
N GLY A 22 -7.77 -3.64 2.85
CA GLY A 22 -8.62 -4.81 2.90
C GLY A 22 -9.54 -4.76 4.13
N VAL A 23 -10.82 -4.90 3.83
CA VAL A 23 -11.94 -5.12 4.74
C VAL A 23 -11.80 -6.48 5.47
N GLY A 24 -12.06 -6.50 6.78
CA GLY A 24 -12.37 -7.73 7.54
C GLY A 24 -11.36 -8.11 8.62
N SER A 25 -11.82 -8.17 9.87
CA SER A 25 -11.06 -8.63 11.06
C SER A 25 -10.82 -10.15 11.10
N GLY A 26 -10.31 -10.71 10.00
CA GLY A 26 -9.88 -12.09 9.88
C GLY A 26 -8.81 -12.19 8.83
N HIS A 27 -7.88 -13.13 8.97
CA HIS A 27 -6.76 -13.26 8.06
C HIS A 27 -7.22 -13.68 6.67
N ASN A 28 -7.45 -12.71 5.78
CA ASN A 28 -7.95 -12.93 4.42
C ASN A 28 -6.81 -12.80 3.39
N GLY A 29 -5.63 -12.35 3.80
CA GLY A 29 -4.47 -12.04 2.97
C GLY A 29 -3.52 -13.20 2.68
N GLY A 30 -3.82 -14.42 3.15
CA GLY A 30 -2.94 -15.58 2.96
C GLY A 30 -1.67 -15.53 3.83
N ILE A 31 -0.89 -16.62 3.75
CA ILE A 31 0.36 -16.77 4.51
C ILE A 31 1.44 -15.86 3.91
N ALA A 32 2.20 -15.17 4.76
CA ALA A 32 3.38 -14.41 4.38
C ALA A 32 4.49 -15.36 3.88
N THR A 33 4.51 -15.62 2.58
CA THR A 33 5.63 -16.35 1.98
C THR A 33 6.85 -15.44 1.82
N TYR A 34 8.02 -16.03 1.61
CA TYR A 34 9.24 -15.27 1.36
C TYR A 34 9.11 -14.32 0.17
N ASP A 35 8.51 -14.78 -0.93
CA ASP A 35 8.36 -13.98 -2.15
C ASP A 35 7.40 -12.82 -1.94
N ASP A 36 6.32 -13.02 -1.18
CA ASP A 36 5.37 -11.96 -0.82
C ASP A 36 6.02 -10.89 0.05
N LEU A 37 6.76 -11.31 1.09
CA LEU A 37 7.49 -10.39 1.97
C LEU A 37 8.56 -9.62 1.21
N LYS A 38 9.25 -10.28 0.27
CA LYS A 38 10.26 -9.64 -0.59
C LYS A 38 9.63 -8.58 -1.49
N ALA A 39 8.51 -8.91 -2.14
CA ALA A 39 7.79 -7.97 -3.00
C ALA A 39 7.22 -6.78 -2.20
N ALA A 40 6.62 -7.04 -1.03
CA ALA A 40 6.12 -6.02 -0.12
C ALA A 40 7.25 -5.11 0.39
N THR A 41 8.41 -5.69 0.73
CA THR A 41 9.59 -4.95 1.19
C THR A 41 10.13 -4.04 0.09
N ALA A 42 10.29 -4.55 -1.14
CA ALA A 42 10.74 -3.75 -2.28
C ALA A 42 9.77 -2.60 -2.59
N THR A 43 8.46 -2.88 -2.53
CA THR A 43 7.41 -1.87 -2.73
C THR A 43 7.44 -0.79 -1.64
N CYS A 44 7.65 -1.18 -0.38
CA CYS A 44 7.75 -0.24 0.72
C CYS A 44 9.04 0.60 0.64
N ALA A 45 10.16 -0.03 0.29
CA ALA A 45 11.45 0.65 0.09
C ALA A 45 11.38 1.67 -1.07
N ALA A 46 10.70 1.33 -2.17
CA ALA A 46 10.46 2.25 -3.27
C ALA A 46 9.63 3.49 -2.86
N LYS A 47 8.83 3.40 -1.80
CA LYS A 47 8.10 4.51 -1.18
C LYS A 47 8.92 5.27 -0.11
N GLY A 48 10.19 4.89 0.11
CA GLY A 48 11.07 5.47 1.13
C GLY A 48 10.78 4.97 2.55
N GLY A 49 10.08 3.85 2.68
CA GLY A 49 9.76 3.24 3.97
C GLY A 49 10.50 1.93 4.25
N GLN A 50 10.14 1.29 5.35
CA GLN A 50 10.55 -0.03 5.76
C GLN A 50 9.33 -0.88 6.12
N LEU A 51 9.26 -2.10 5.58
CA LEU A 51 8.22 -3.06 5.95
C LEU A 51 8.49 -3.57 7.37
N ARG A 52 7.48 -3.49 8.25
CA ARG A 52 7.56 -3.78 9.68
C ARG A 52 6.33 -4.57 10.11
N LEU A 53 6.52 -5.56 10.97
CA LEU A 53 5.40 -6.26 11.61
C LEU A 53 4.70 -5.28 12.55
N GLN A 54 3.37 -5.17 12.43
CA GLN A 54 2.55 -4.32 13.26
C GLN A 54 2.57 -4.79 14.72
N ARG A 55 2.24 -3.88 15.64
CA ARG A 55 2.17 -4.21 17.07
C ARG A 55 1.09 -5.25 17.31
N ASN A 56 1.46 -6.38 17.91
CA ASN A 56 0.61 -7.55 18.13
C ASN A 56 0.12 -8.23 16.83
N GLY A 57 0.77 -7.96 15.69
CA GLY A 57 0.52 -8.67 14.44
C GLY A 57 1.14 -10.07 14.47
N ASP A 58 0.57 -10.98 13.69
CA ASP A 58 1.06 -12.34 13.51
C ASP A 58 2.01 -12.38 12.30
N PRO A 59 3.29 -12.76 12.49
CA PRO A 59 4.27 -12.83 11.39
C PRO A 59 3.90 -13.85 10.31
N GLN A 60 2.96 -14.75 10.58
CA GLN A 60 2.45 -15.70 9.60
C GLN A 60 1.64 -15.04 8.49
N TYR A 61 1.11 -13.83 8.69
CA TYR A 61 0.20 -13.19 7.74
C TYR A 61 0.75 -11.89 7.19
N LEU A 62 0.67 -11.73 5.87
CA LEU A 62 1.27 -10.57 5.19
C LEU A 62 0.57 -9.25 5.56
N GLU A 63 -0.72 -9.31 5.83
CA GLU A 63 -1.55 -8.15 6.18
C GLU A 63 -1.19 -7.52 7.54
N ASP A 64 -0.52 -8.28 8.41
CA ASP A 64 0.00 -7.80 9.67
C ASP A 64 1.33 -7.05 9.52
N TYR A 65 1.87 -6.96 8.31
CA TYR A 65 3.01 -6.10 7.99
C TYR A 65 2.54 -4.76 7.43
N ALA A 66 3.08 -3.68 7.98
CA ALA A 66 2.84 -2.31 7.53
C ALA A 66 4.13 -1.70 6.96
N CYS A 67 3.95 -0.79 6.00
CA CYS A 67 5.05 0.04 5.51
C CYS A 67 5.17 1.30 6.39
N GLU A 68 6.23 1.36 7.20
CA GLU A 68 6.54 2.50 8.05
C GLU A 68 7.50 3.46 7.32
N LYS A 69 7.33 4.77 7.46
CA LYS A 69 8.32 5.73 6.94
C LYS A 69 9.59 5.63 7.79
N LYS A 70 10.75 5.67 7.12
CA LYS A 70 12.05 5.66 7.78
C LYS A 70 12.32 6.93 8.58
#